data_AF-W7M812-F1
#
_entry.id   AF-W7M812-F1
#
_cell.length_a   1.000
_cell.length_b   1.000
_cell.length_c   1.000
_cell.angle_alpha   90.00
_cell.angle_beta   90.00
_cell.angle_gamma   90.00
#
_symmetry.space_group_name_H-M   'P 1'
#
loop_
_entity.id
_entity.type
_entity.pdbx_description
1 polymer ?
#
loop_
_entity_poly.entity_id
_entity_poly.type
_entity_poly.pdbx_seq_one_letter_code
_entity_poly.pdbx_strand_id
1 'polypeptide(L)'
;MPAAERHEVIQQVQAIPGIIQDQARLQAFPFPPPTTKPILFIAPPRDDGIVCNACPYVIGTIQGIQKHHREEHGWVNDWKKGGDVAKRAKQERQVPWRTGVYCQRFFLGHAASRWFKVNRGCEEEGARVQQQGADARSVTDRKAAFLTHIHREDEEAFEQEAKARLIQDSDNK
;
A
#
# COMPACT_ATOMS: atom_id res chain seq x y z
N MET A 1 -25.82 -23.25 -8.31
CA MET A 1 -25.82 -23.63 -9.73
C MET A 1 -26.27 -25.07 -9.89
N PRO A 2 -27.35 -25.32 -10.65
CA PRO A 2 -27.72 -26.63 -11.14
C PRO A 2 -26.57 -27.34 -11.87
N ALA A 3 -26.54 -28.68 -11.83
CA ALA A 3 -25.43 -29.47 -12.37
C ALA A 3 -25.22 -29.31 -13.89
N ALA A 4 -26.31 -29.13 -14.64
CA ALA A 4 -26.28 -28.92 -16.09
C ALA A 4 -25.57 -27.63 -16.48
N GLU A 5 -25.91 -26.51 -15.82
CA GLU A 5 -25.27 -25.21 -16.07
C GLU A 5 -23.76 -25.26 -15.75
N ARG A 6 -23.35 -25.98 -14.70
CA ARG A 6 -21.92 -26.14 -14.39
C ARG A 6 -21.18 -26.88 -15.51
N HIS A 7 -21.81 -27.89 -16.09
CA HIS A 7 -21.21 -28.69 -17.15
C HIS A 7 -20.98 -27.85 -18.41
N GLU A 8 -21.96 -27.02 -18.77
CA GLU A 8 -21.86 -26.09 -19.89
C GLU A 8 -20.71 -25.08 -19.68
N VAL A 9 -20.60 -24.50 -18.48
CA VAL A 9 -19.48 -23.60 -18.14
C VAL A 9 -18.13 -24.31 -18.26
N ILE A 10 -18.01 -25.54 -17.76
CA ILE A 10 -16.76 -26.30 -17.86
C ILE A 10 -16.37 -26.53 -19.32
N GLN A 11 -17.32 -26.93 -20.17
CA GLN A 11 -17.07 -27.15 -21.60
C GLN A 11 -16.61 -25.86 -22.30
N GLN A 12 -17.28 -24.74 -22.02
CA GLN A 12 -16.90 -23.45 -22.59
C GLN A 12 -15.50 -23.02 -22.15
N VAL A 13 -15.18 -23.16 -20.85
CA VAL A 13 -13.86 -22.84 -20.29
C VAL A 13 -12.77 -23.72 -20.92
N GLN A 14 -13.02 -25.01 -21.09
CA GLN A 14 -12.07 -25.94 -21.72
C GLN A 14 -11.82 -25.64 -23.20
N ALA A 15 -12.79 -25.04 -23.90
CA ALA A 15 -12.66 -24.67 -25.30
C ALA A 15 -11.82 -23.40 -25.52
N ILE A 16 -11.51 -22.63 -24.47
CA ILE A 16 -10.71 -21.40 -24.59
C ILE A 16 -9.26 -21.75 -24.94
N PRO A 17 -8.74 -21.29 -26.09
CA PRO A 17 -7.35 -21.55 -26.48
C PRO A 17 -6.37 -20.95 -25.46
N GLY A 18 -5.35 -21.72 -25.08
CA GLY A 18 -4.30 -21.27 -24.17
C GLY A 18 -4.68 -21.28 -22.69
N ILE A 19 -5.86 -21.81 -22.32
CA ILE A 19 -6.25 -21.90 -20.92
C ILE A 19 -5.36 -22.90 -20.15
N ILE A 20 -4.94 -22.49 -18.94
CA ILE A 20 -4.15 -23.33 -18.05
C ILE A 20 -5.12 -24.25 -17.29
N GLN A 21 -5.01 -25.56 -17.53
CA GLN A 21 -5.93 -26.56 -16.99
C GLN A 21 -5.44 -27.27 -15.72
N ASP A 22 -4.16 -27.13 -15.38
CA ASP A 22 -3.54 -27.86 -14.28
C ASP A 22 -2.54 -27.02 -13.47
N GLN A 23 -2.26 -27.50 -12.26
CA GLN A 23 -1.40 -26.82 -11.29
C GLN A 23 0.08 -26.81 -11.70
N ALA A 24 0.53 -27.80 -12.50
CA ALA A 24 1.92 -27.87 -12.94
C ALA A 24 2.24 -26.76 -13.95
N ARG A 25 1.30 -26.48 -14.85
CA ARG A 25 1.41 -25.38 -15.83
C ARG A 25 1.34 -24.00 -15.18
N LEU A 26 0.79 -23.87 -13.97
CA LEU A 26 0.82 -22.63 -13.18
C LEU A 26 2.21 -22.30 -12.60
N GLN A 27 3.17 -23.21 -12.61
CA GLN A 27 4.52 -22.92 -12.10
C GLN A 27 5.22 -21.83 -12.93
N ALA A 28 4.99 -21.82 -14.24
CA ALA A 28 5.50 -20.80 -15.16
C ALA A 28 4.50 -19.65 -15.41
N PHE A 29 3.49 -19.48 -14.53
CA PHE A 29 2.46 -18.47 -14.71
C PHE A 29 3.08 -17.05 -14.77
N PRO A 30 2.84 -16.27 -15.85
CA PRO A 30 3.38 -14.93 -15.98
C PRO A 30 2.59 -13.96 -15.10
N PHE A 31 3.30 -13.19 -14.28
CA PHE A 31 2.66 -12.17 -13.45
C PHE A 31 2.61 -10.84 -14.18
N PRO A 32 1.54 -10.05 -13.99
CA PRO A 32 1.40 -8.76 -14.63
C PRO A 32 2.50 -7.79 -14.19
N PRO A 33 2.84 -6.80 -15.03
CA PRO A 33 3.80 -5.77 -14.68
C PRO A 33 3.30 -4.89 -13.53
N PRO A 34 4.20 -4.21 -12.80
CA PRO A 34 3.87 -3.37 -11.64
C PRO A 34 3.04 -2.11 -11.95
N THR A 35 2.68 -1.89 -13.22
CA THR A 35 1.86 -0.79 -13.73
C THR A 35 0.40 -1.21 -13.99
N THR A 36 0.07 -2.49 -13.79
CA THR A 36 -1.25 -3.05 -14.07
C THR A 36 -2.34 -2.39 -13.23
N LYS A 37 -3.46 -2.04 -13.88
CA LYS A 37 -4.68 -1.56 -13.21
C LYS A 37 -5.28 -2.69 -12.35
N PRO A 38 -5.93 -2.36 -11.21
CA PRO A 38 -6.69 -3.32 -10.42
C PRO A 38 -7.63 -4.16 -11.29
N ILE A 39 -7.57 -5.48 -11.11
CA ILE A 39 -8.46 -6.42 -11.78
C ILE A 39 -9.75 -6.51 -10.96
N LEU A 40 -10.88 -6.20 -11.60
CA LEU A 40 -12.19 -6.07 -10.93
C LEU A 40 -12.80 -7.41 -10.49
N PHE A 41 -12.50 -8.49 -11.22
CA PHE A 41 -13.13 -9.80 -11.02
C PHE A 41 -12.39 -10.70 -10.01
N ILE A 42 -11.40 -10.16 -9.29
CA ILE A 42 -10.67 -10.85 -8.22
C ILE A 42 -10.79 -10.07 -6.91
N ALA A 43 -10.14 -10.55 -5.84
CA ALA A 43 -10.12 -9.85 -4.57
C ALA A 43 -9.63 -8.41 -4.73
N PRO A 44 -10.24 -7.43 -4.03
CA PRO A 44 -9.88 -6.02 -4.15
C PRO A 44 -8.41 -5.79 -3.78
N PRO A 45 -7.78 -4.73 -4.32
CA PRO A 45 -6.42 -4.37 -3.93
C PRO A 45 -6.29 -4.13 -2.44
N ARG A 46 -5.19 -4.61 -1.88
CA ARG A 46 -4.72 -4.22 -0.56
C ARG A 46 -3.70 -3.10 -0.68
N ASP A 47 -3.59 -2.26 0.34
CA ASP A 47 -2.65 -1.13 0.42
C ASP A 47 -1.45 -1.40 1.35
N ASP A 48 -1.45 -2.52 2.06
CA ASP A 48 -0.39 -2.94 3.00
C ASP A 48 0.77 -3.71 2.34
N GLY A 49 0.81 -3.73 1.01
CA GLY A 49 1.82 -4.47 0.25
C GLY A 49 3.24 -3.96 0.47
N ILE A 50 4.19 -4.89 0.51
CA ILE A 50 5.63 -4.63 0.63
C ILE A 50 6.32 -5.16 -0.62
N VAL A 51 7.01 -4.29 -1.35
CA VAL A 51 7.66 -4.62 -2.63
C VAL A 51 9.18 -4.59 -2.49
N CYS A 52 9.83 -5.55 -3.15
CA CYS A 52 11.28 -5.52 -3.32
C CYS A 52 11.69 -4.38 -4.26
N ASN A 53 12.82 -3.72 -3.98
CA ASN A 53 13.33 -2.68 -4.88
C ASN A 53 14.16 -3.25 -6.06
N ALA A 54 14.67 -4.48 -5.94
CA ALA A 54 15.52 -5.12 -6.95
C ALA A 54 14.73 -6.00 -7.94
N CYS A 55 13.55 -6.52 -7.55
CA CYS A 55 12.72 -7.36 -8.42
C CYS A 55 11.21 -7.12 -8.21
N PRO A 56 10.33 -7.64 -9.09
CA PRO A 56 8.88 -7.44 -8.98
C PRO A 56 8.19 -8.16 -7.81
N TYR A 57 8.93 -8.75 -6.87
CA TYR A 57 8.38 -9.53 -5.76
C TYR A 57 7.59 -8.65 -4.78
N VAL A 58 6.39 -9.11 -4.41
CA VAL A 58 5.49 -8.44 -3.46
C VAL A 58 5.02 -9.43 -2.39
N ILE A 59 4.93 -8.97 -1.15
CA ILE A 59 4.42 -9.74 -0.02
C ILE A 59 3.75 -8.82 1.01
N GLY A 60 2.86 -9.37 1.85
CA GLY A 60 2.17 -8.60 2.89
C GLY A 60 2.86 -8.61 4.26
N THR A 61 4.05 -9.21 4.40
CA THR A 61 4.71 -9.35 5.71
C THR A 61 6.18 -8.96 5.68
N ILE A 62 6.62 -8.26 6.74
CA ILE A 62 8.02 -7.83 6.89
C ILE A 62 8.98 -9.03 6.99
N GLN A 63 8.59 -10.09 7.70
CA GLN A 63 9.39 -11.31 7.79
C GLN A 63 9.58 -11.97 6.41
N GLY A 64 8.52 -11.96 5.59
CA GLY A 64 8.55 -12.50 4.24
C GLY A 64 9.50 -11.72 3.32
N ILE A 65 9.43 -10.39 3.32
CA ILE A 65 10.31 -9.58 2.46
C ILE A 65 11.77 -9.67 2.90
N GLN A 66 12.03 -9.76 4.21
CA GLN A 66 13.37 -9.97 4.74
C GLN A 66 13.93 -11.33 4.34
N LYS A 67 13.11 -12.38 4.39
CA LYS A 67 13.50 -13.72 3.93
C LYS A 67 13.87 -13.68 2.45
N HIS A 68 13.01 -13.09 1.62
CA HIS A 68 13.28 -12.92 0.20
C HIS A 68 14.59 -12.17 -0.08
N HIS A 69 14.86 -11.06 0.61
CA HIS A 69 16.13 -10.34 0.43
C HIS A 69 17.35 -11.13 0.90
N ARG A 70 17.23 -11.95 1.96
CA ARG A 70 18.32 -12.84 2.39
C ARG A 70 18.63 -13.90 1.35
N GLU A 71 17.59 -14.53 0.79
CA GLU A 71 17.72 -15.69 -0.10
C GLU A 71 18.07 -15.28 -1.54
N GLU A 72 17.39 -14.26 -2.08
CA GLU A 72 17.50 -13.87 -3.50
C GLU A 72 18.48 -12.72 -3.73
N HIS A 73 18.77 -11.92 -2.71
CA HIS A 73 19.59 -10.71 -2.83
C HIS A 73 20.77 -10.67 -1.85
N GLY A 74 20.99 -11.74 -1.07
CA GLY A 74 22.11 -11.83 -0.13
C GLY A 74 22.12 -10.74 0.95
N TRP A 75 20.98 -10.08 1.21
CA TRP A 75 20.91 -9.00 2.20
C TRP A 75 21.12 -9.56 3.60
N VAL A 76 21.99 -8.91 4.37
CA VAL A 76 22.23 -9.27 5.77
C VAL A 76 21.72 -8.15 6.65
N ASN A 77 20.92 -8.51 7.66
CA ASN A 77 20.44 -7.58 8.66
C ASN A 77 21.63 -7.05 9.48
N ASP A 78 21.81 -5.73 9.47
CA ASP A 78 22.81 -5.01 10.26
C ASP A 78 22.47 -5.01 11.75
N TRP A 79 21.22 -5.29 12.12
CA TRP A 79 20.80 -5.35 13.51
C TRP A 79 21.28 -6.63 14.22
N LYS A 80 22.38 -6.51 14.95
CA LYS A 80 22.85 -7.52 15.91
C LYS A 80 22.05 -7.46 17.21
N LYS A 81 21.84 -8.63 17.82
CA LYS A 81 21.16 -8.78 19.12
C LYS A 81 21.92 -8.01 20.22
N GLY A 82 21.20 -7.23 21.02
CA GLY A 82 21.75 -6.44 22.15
C GLY A 82 21.74 -4.92 21.94
N GLY A 83 21.57 -4.17 23.03
CA GLY A 83 21.46 -2.70 23.04
C GLY A 83 20.04 -2.17 23.31
N ASP A 84 19.91 -0.85 23.42
CA ASP A 84 18.63 -0.17 23.68
C ASP A 84 17.70 -0.24 22.45
N VAL A 85 16.73 -1.16 22.50
CA VAL A 85 15.77 -1.43 21.42
C VAL A 85 14.88 -0.20 21.17
N ALA A 86 14.51 0.55 22.21
CA ALA A 86 13.63 1.70 22.08
C ALA A 86 14.31 2.85 21.32
N LYS A 87 15.58 3.13 21.62
CA LYS A 87 16.36 4.12 20.88
C LYS A 87 16.58 3.72 19.41
N ARG A 88 16.85 2.44 19.15
CA ARG A 88 17.08 1.93 17.78
C ARG A 88 15.81 1.79 16.95
N ALA A 89 14.64 1.67 17.58
CA ALA A 89 13.36 1.65 16.87
C ALA A 89 12.97 3.04 16.34
N LYS A 90 13.40 4.12 17.01
CA LYS A 90 13.16 5.50 16.58
C LYS A 90 14.06 5.97 15.43
N GLN A 91 15.11 5.23 15.10
CA GLN A 91 16.01 5.58 14.00
C GLN A 91 15.39 5.16 12.67
N GLU A 92 15.29 6.11 11.72
CA GLU A 92 14.91 5.81 10.34
C GLU A 92 15.96 4.90 9.71
N ARG A 93 15.52 3.77 9.16
CA ARG A 93 16.40 2.78 8.55
C ARG A 93 16.21 2.76 7.06
N GLN A 94 17.33 2.74 6.36
CA GLN A 94 17.35 2.48 4.92
C GLN A 94 17.20 0.98 4.70
N VAL A 95 15.97 0.54 4.43
CA VAL A 95 15.65 -0.85 4.08
C VAL A 95 15.53 -1.02 2.57
N PRO A 96 15.89 -2.18 1.99
CA PRO A 96 15.87 -2.40 0.54
C PRO A 96 14.47 -2.69 -0.04
N TRP A 97 13.40 -2.38 0.69
CA TRP A 97 12.01 -2.58 0.25
C TRP A 97 11.16 -1.35 0.52
N ARG A 98 10.01 -1.25 -0.16
CA ARG A 98 9.01 -0.19 0.05
C ARG A 98 7.71 -0.77 0.58
N THR A 99 7.13 -0.12 1.59
CA THR A 99 5.84 -0.46 2.20
C THR A 99 4.73 0.44 1.64
N GLY A 100 3.46 0.09 1.87
CA GLY A 100 2.32 0.93 1.50
C GLY A 100 1.97 0.86 0.00
N VAL A 101 2.29 -0.27 -0.64
CA VAL A 101 2.07 -0.48 -2.08
C VAL A 101 0.77 -1.22 -2.31
N TYR A 102 -0.01 -0.77 -3.30
CA TYR A 102 -1.21 -1.48 -3.70
C TYR A 102 -0.88 -2.82 -4.36
N CYS A 103 -1.50 -3.89 -3.91
CA CYS A 103 -1.26 -5.24 -4.43
C CYS A 103 -2.51 -6.11 -4.49
N GLN A 104 -2.53 -7.05 -5.43
CA GLN A 104 -3.57 -8.07 -5.61
C GLN A 104 -2.93 -9.44 -5.75
N ARG A 105 -3.76 -10.49 -5.70
CA ARG A 105 -3.37 -11.88 -6.00
C ARG A 105 -4.48 -12.57 -6.76
N PHE A 106 -4.10 -13.48 -7.65
CA PHE A 106 -5.07 -14.30 -8.41
C PHE A 106 -5.70 -15.39 -7.54
N PHE A 107 -4.85 -16.12 -6.80
CA PHE A 107 -5.26 -17.32 -6.07
C PHE A 107 -4.89 -17.20 -4.58
N LEU A 108 -5.72 -17.79 -3.71
CA LEU A 108 -5.50 -17.76 -2.27
C LEU A 108 -4.38 -18.72 -1.81
N GLY A 109 -4.15 -19.81 -2.57
CA GLY A 109 -3.17 -20.85 -2.26
C GLY A 109 -2.65 -21.55 -3.52
N HIS A 110 -1.71 -22.48 -3.33
CA HIS A 110 -1.02 -23.23 -4.39
C HIS A 110 -0.13 -22.38 -5.32
N ALA A 111 0.31 -22.93 -6.47
CA ALA A 111 1.17 -22.18 -7.36
C ALA A 111 0.40 -20.99 -7.96
N ALA A 112 1.14 -19.94 -8.31
CA ALA A 112 0.61 -18.65 -8.73
C ALA A 112 -0.22 -17.87 -7.67
N SER A 113 -0.15 -18.24 -6.39
CA SER A 113 -0.77 -17.49 -5.28
C SER A 113 0.02 -16.25 -4.82
N ARG A 114 1.12 -15.90 -5.51
CA ARG A 114 1.93 -14.72 -5.16
C ARG A 114 1.17 -13.42 -5.40
N TRP A 115 1.51 -12.43 -4.60
CA TRP A 115 1.03 -11.07 -4.78
C TRP A 115 1.74 -10.39 -5.95
N PHE A 116 1.03 -9.49 -6.62
CA PHE A 116 1.59 -8.59 -7.62
C PHE A 116 1.14 -7.15 -7.34
N LYS A 117 2.00 -6.20 -7.71
CA LYS A 117 1.72 -4.78 -7.56
C LYS A 117 0.66 -4.34 -8.57
N VAL A 118 -0.27 -3.51 -8.12
CA VAL A 118 -1.23 -2.81 -8.98
C VAL A 118 -1.06 -1.31 -8.79
N ASN A 119 -1.48 -0.54 -9.78
CA ASN A 119 -1.54 0.91 -9.61
C ASN A 119 -2.65 1.28 -8.62
N ARG A 120 -2.48 2.43 -7.94
CA ARG A 120 -3.57 3.08 -7.23
C ARG A 120 -4.51 3.53 -8.33
N GLY A 121 -5.53 2.72 -8.65
CA GLY A 121 -6.43 3.00 -9.76
C GLY A 121 -6.96 4.42 -9.63
N CYS A 122 -6.44 5.34 -10.44
CA CYS A 122 -7.13 6.59 -10.70
C CYS A 122 -8.38 6.19 -11.46
N GLU A 123 -9.52 6.63 -10.95
CA GLU A 123 -10.83 6.58 -11.57
C GLU A 123 -10.75 7.20 -12.97
N GLU A 124 -10.46 6.40 -14.00
CA GLU A 124 -10.33 6.88 -15.39
C GLU A 124 -11.35 6.22 -16.33
N GLU A 125 -12.45 5.68 -15.81
CA GLU A 125 -13.63 5.33 -16.62
C GLU A 125 -14.88 6.08 -16.15
N GLY A 126 -14.73 7.40 -16.02
CA GLY A 126 -15.83 8.36 -15.82
C GLY A 126 -15.48 9.81 -16.22
N ALA A 127 -14.23 10.12 -16.54
CA ALA A 127 -13.77 11.46 -16.85
C ALA A 127 -13.61 11.68 -18.37
N ARG A 128 -14.68 11.47 -19.14
CA ARG A 128 -14.83 12.10 -20.46
C ARG A 128 -16.18 12.78 -20.59
N VAL A 129 -16.47 13.67 -19.64
CA VAL A 129 -17.26 14.88 -19.92
C VAL A 129 -16.31 16.06 -19.77
N GLN A 130 -16.28 16.84 -20.83
CA GLN A 130 -15.28 17.85 -21.12
C GLN A 130 -15.45 19.07 -20.22
N GLN A 131 -14.31 19.55 -19.73
CA GLN A 131 -13.90 20.95 -19.77
C GLN A 131 -14.88 21.98 -19.20
N GLN A 132 -14.56 22.48 -18.00
CA GLN A 132 -14.57 23.92 -17.72
C GLN A 132 -13.52 24.19 -16.64
N GLY A 133 -12.52 24.99 -17.00
CA GLY A 133 -11.43 25.36 -16.11
C GLY A 133 -11.92 26.21 -14.94
N ALA A 134 -11.55 25.81 -13.72
CA ALA A 134 -11.48 26.70 -12.56
C ALA A 134 -10.51 26.11 -11.53
N ASP A 135 -9.25 26.50 -11.67
CA ASP A 135 -8.39 26.90 -10.57
C ASP A 135 -7.97 25.85 -9.51
N ALA A 136 -7.05 24.96 -9.91
CA ALA A 136 -6.29 24.08 -9.00
C ALA A 136 -5.50 24.84 -7.91
N ARG A 137 -5.31 26.15 -8.07
CA ARG A 137 -4.70 27.05 -7.09
C ARG A 137 -5.62 27.27 -5.88
N SER A 138 -6.95 27.23 -6.05
CA SER A 138 -7.89 27.52 -4.95
C SER A 138 -8.07 26.37 -3.93
N VAL A 139 -7.86 25.11 -4.36
CA VAL A 139 -8.00 23.94 -3.47
C VAL A 139 -6.76 23.76 -2.59
N THR A 140 -5.57 24.05 -3.12
CA THR A 140 -4.32 24.06 -2.34
C THR A 140 -4.28 25.24 -1.38
N ASP A 141 -4.78 26.40 -1.79
CA ASP A 141 -4.88 27.60 -0.96
C ASP A 141 -5.84 27.40 0.23
N ARG A 142 -6.99 26.74 0.03
CA ARG A 142 -7.91 26.39 1.14
C ARG A 142 -7.30 25.43 2.16
N LYS A 143 -6.52 24.45 1.70
CA LYS A 143 -5.83 23.51 2.60
C LYS A 143 -4.70 24.19 3.38
N ALA A 144 -3.95 25.08 2.73
CA ALA A 144 -2.92 25.87 3.39
C ALA A 144 -3.52 26.82 4.45
N ALA A 145 -4.61 27.53 4.11
CA ALA A 145 -5.30 28.42 5.04
C ALA A 145 -5.83 27.68 6.28
N PHE A 146 -6.36 26.46 6.11
CA PHE A 146 -6.81 25.64 7.24
C PHE A 146 -5.66 25.22 8.17
N LEU A 147 -4.51 24.82 7.62
CA LEU A 147 -3.32 24.48 8.40
C LEU A 147 -2.76 25.70 9.17
N THR A 148 -2.70 26.86 8.53
CA THR A 148 -2.25 28.10 9.20
C THR A 148 -3.20 28.53 10.32
N HIS A 149 -4.51 28.30 10.17
CA HIS A 149 -5.48 28.60 11.21
C HIS A 149 -5.30 27.73 12.46
N ILE A 150 -5.14 26.42 12.28
CA ILE A 150 -4.90 25.45 13.38
C ILE A 150 -3.64 25.82 14.16
N HIS A 151 -2.53 26.10 13.45
CA HIS A 151 -1.27 26.46 14.12
C HIS A 151 -1.37 27.73 14.95
N ARG A 152 -2.13 28.72 14.49
CA ARG A 152 -2.34 29.97 15.24
C ARG A 152 -3.20 29.76 16.48
N GLU A 153 -4.23 28.93 16.40
CA GLU A 153 -5.07 28.62 17.57
C GLU A 153 -4.29 27.84 18.64
N ASP A 154 -3.44 26.91 18.24
CA ASP A 154 -2.57 26.15 19.17
C ASP A 154 -1.52 27.04 19.85
N GLU A 155 -0.92 28.00 19.12
CA GLU A 155 0.02 28.98 19.70
C GLU A 155 -0.68 29.93 20.69
N GLU A 156 -1.85 30.47 20.34
CA GLU A 156 -2.61 31.35 21.22
C GLU A 156 -3.11 30.63 22.47
N ALA A 157 -3.53 29.36 22.36
CA ALA A 157 -3.90 28.54 23.50
C ALA A 157 -2.72 28.27 24.43
N PHE A 158 -1.54 27.97 23.88
CA PHE A 158 -0.32 27.76 24.65
C PHE A 158 0.15 29.02 25.37
N GLU A 159 0.08 30.18 24.72
CA GLU A 159 0.41 31.47 25.33
C GLU A 159 -0.59 31.90 26.41
N GLN A 160 -1.89 31.62 26.21
CA GLN A 160 -2.92 31.87 27.23
C GLN A 160 -2.74 30.97 28.45
N GLU A 161 -2.37 29.70 28.25
CA GLU A 161 -2.07 28.78 29.34
C GLU A 161 -0.79 29.20 30.10
N ALA A 162 0.24 29.67 29.39
CA ALA A 162 1.45 30.20 30.00
C ALA A 162 1.19 31.50 30.80
N LYS A 163 0.37 32.42 30.28
CA LYS A 163 -0.06 33.63 31.01
C LYS A 163 -0.92 33.31 32.23
N ALA A 164 -1.84 32.35 32.13
CA ALA A 164 -2.68 31.93 33.26
C ALA A 164 -1.85 31.36 34.41
N ARG A 165 -0.78 30.61 34.11
CA ARG A 165 0.16 30.10 35.13
C ARG A 165 0.95 31.23 35.82
N LEU A 166 1.38 32.25 35.08
CA LEU A 166 2.07 33.42 35.67
C LEU A 166 1.17 34.26 36.59
N ILE A 167 -0.13 34.31 36.31
CA ILE A 167 -1.09 35.04 37.17
C ILE A 167 -1.35 34.24 38.47
N GLN A 168 -1.45 32.92 38.40
CA GLN A 168 -1.60 32.05 39.59
C GLN A 168 -0.38 32.09 40.53
N ASP A 169 0.83 32.23 40.00
CA ASP A 169 2.04 32.37 40.81
C ASP A 169 2.19 33.77 41.45
N SER A 170 1.45 34.78 40.96
CA SER A 170 1.48 36.15 41.48
C SER A 170 0.49 36.43 42.61
N ASP A 171 -0.57 35.61 42.75
CA ASP A 171 -1.61 35.75 43.78
C ASP A 171 -1.31 34.98 45.09
N ASN A 172 -0.17 34.29 45.18
CA ASN A 172 0.20 33.48 46.35
C ASN A 172 1.42 34.03 47.13
N LYS A 173 1.57 35.36 47.23
CA LYS A 173 2.62 36.02 48.02
C LYS A 173 2.09 37.10 48.95
#